data_AF-A0A8J2U5Z1-F1
#
_entry.id   AF-A0A8J2U5Z1-F1
#
_cell.length_a   1.000
_cell.length_b   1.000
_cell.length_c   1.000
_cell.angle_alpha   90.00
_cell.angle_beta   90.00
_cell.angle_gamma   90.00
#
_symmetry.space_group_name_H-M   'P 1'
#
loop_
_entity.id
_entity.type
_entity.pdbx_description
1 polymer ?
#
loop_
_entity_poly.entity_id
_entity_poly.type
_entity_poly.pdbx_seq_one_letter_code
_entity_poly.pdbx_strand_id
1 'polypeptide(L)'
;MDQKTKELLQKTIEVCQALLDEKPFKIQNSEICCVPNFLACKTPTEAKIQNLVLKQRAKPVGLWDWYHPNGGWITGKLYLGKSFKAKENG
;
A
#
# COMPACT_ATOMS: atom_id res chain seq x y z
N MET A 1 4.57 -0.26 -27.36
CA MET A 1 4.11 -0.43 -25.98
C MET A 1 2.68 -0.91 -26.05
N ASP A 2 2.37 -2.05 -25.43
CA ASP A 2 1.00 -2.56 -25.38
C ASP A 2 0.15 -1.73 -24.39
N GLN A 3 -1.17 -1.85 -24.54
CA GLN A 3 -2.14 -1.08 -23.78
C GLN A 3 -2.03 -1.33 -22.27
N LYS A 4 -1.77 -2.56 -21.85
CA LYS A 4 -1.65 -2.94 -20.44
C LYS A 4 -0.40 -2.34 -19.81
N THR A 5 0.72 -2.36 -20.52
CA THR A 5 1.95 -1.69 -20.07
C THR A 5 1.74 -0.18 -19.90
N LYS A 6 1.01 0.45 -20.83
CA LYS A 6 0.67 1.88 -20.73
C LYS A 6 -0.20 2.17 -19.51
N GLU A 7 -1.21 1.35 -19.24
CA GLU A 7 -2.11 1.48 -18.07
C GLU A 7 -1.35 1.33 -16.75
N LEU A 8 -0.46 0.32 -16.65
CA LEU A 8 0.37 0.12 -15.46
C LEU A 8 1.29 1.33 -15.21
N LEU A 9 1.95 1.83 -16.26
CA LEU A 9 2.82 3.02 -16.14
C LEU A 9 2.03 4.26 -15.71
N GLN A 10 0.86 4.49 -16.32
CA GLN A 10 -0.01 5.60 -15.94
C GLN A 10 -0.42 5.51 -14.48
N LYS A 11 -0.80 4.31 -14.02
CA LYS A 11 -1.19 4.06 -12.63
C LYS A 11 -0.03 4.27 -11.66
N THR A 12 1.18 3.81 -12.01
CA THR A 12 2.39 4.07 -11.21
C THR A 12 2.67 5.57 -11.10
N ILE A 13 2.54 6.33 -12.20
CA ILE A 13 2.71 7.78 -12.19
C ILE A 13 1.69 8.43 -11.25
N GLU A 14 0.41 8.05 -11.33
CA GLU A 14 -0.66 8.56 -10.46
C GLU A 14 -0.36 8.30 -8.97
N VAL A 15 0.07 7.08 -8.62
CA VAL A 15 0.44 6.73 -7.24
C VAL A 15 1.61 7.58 -6.76
N CYS A 16 2.66 7.74 -7.58
CA CYS A 16 3.81 8.57 -7.25
C CYS A 16 3.42 10.04 -7.06
N GLN A 17 2.57 10.59 -7.93
CA GLN A 17 2.08 11.96 -7.82
C GLN A 17 1.25 12.16 -6.55
N ALA A 18 0.32 11.24 -6.26
CA ALA A 18 -0.47 11.29 -5.03
C ALA A 18 0.42 11.30 -3.78
N LEU A 19 1.49 10.49 -3.78
CA LEU A 19 2.46 10.45 -2.68
C LEU A 19 3.26 11.75 -2.52
N LEU A 20 3.68 12.37 -3.62
CA LEU A 20 4.37 13.66 -3.61
C LEU A 20 3.45 14.79 -3.11
N ASP A 21 2.16 14.70 -3.45
CA ASP A 21 1.12 15.63 -3.03
C ASP A 21 0.57 15.38 -1.60
N GLU A 22 1.11 14.37 -0.90
CA GLU A 22 0.58 13.90 0.40
C GLU A 22 -0.91 13.51 0.38
N LYS A 23 -1.43 13.10 -0.78
CA LYS A 23 -2.82 12.67 -0.97
C LYS A 23 -2.94 11.15 -0.91
N PRO A 24 -4.04 10.62 -0.33
CA PRO A 24 -4.28 9.18 -0.33
C PRO A 24 -4.62 8.69 -1.75
N PHE A 25 -3.98 7.61 -2.19
CA PHE A 25 -4.34 6.91 -3.42
C PHE A 25 -5.23 5.69 -3.14
N LYS A 26 -5.87 5.16 -4.18
CA LYS A 26 -6.61 3.89 -4.13
C LYS A 26 -6.13 2.96 -5.22
N ILE A 27 -5.92 1.70 -4.85
CA ILE A 27 -5.52 0.63 -5.77
C ILE A 27 -6.26 -0.66 -5.46
N GLN A 28 -6.43 -1.49 -6.48
CA GLN A 28 -6.90 -2.86 -6.36
C GLN A 28 -5.73 -3.85 -6.25
N ASN A 29 -6.03 -5.08 -5.86
CA ASN A 29 -5.05 -6.17 -5.79
C ASN A 29 -4.24 -6.38 -7.08
N SER A 30 -4.85 -6.23 -8.25
CA SER A 30 -4.16 -6.32 -9.55
C SER A 30 -3.16 -5.17 -9.79
N GLU A 31 -3.31 -4.06 -9.08
CA GLU A 31 -2.54 -2.83 -9.23
C GLU A 31 -1.47 -2.66 -8.15
N ILE A 32 -1.33 -3.60 -7.21
CA ILE A 32 -0.35 -3.52 -6.12
C ILE A 32 1.09 -3.38 -6.63
N CYS A 33 1.39 -3.99 -7.78
CA CYS A 33 2.68 -3.86 -8.46
C CYS A 33 2.97 -2.44 -8.98
N CYS A 34 1.96 -1.57 -9.07
CA CYS A 34 2.15 -0.18 -9.48
C CYS A 34 2.70 0.69 -8.34
N VAL A 35 2.66 0.21 -7.09
CA VAL A 35 3.27 0.89 -5.94
C VAL A 35 4.77 0.67 -5.97
N PRO A 36 5.60 1.73 -5.98
CA PRO A 36 7.05 1.55 -6.05
C PRO A 36 7.63 0.76 -4.87
N ASN A 37 8.36 -0.32 -5.17
CA ASN A 37 8.92 -1.24 -4.18
C ASN A 37 9.84 -0.56 -3.16
N PHE A 38 10.58 0.49 -3.56
CA PHE A 38 11.49 1.21 -2.66
C PHE A 38 10.78 1.94 -1.51
N LEU A 39 9.47 2.16 -1.61
CA LEU A 39 8.66 2.73 -0.53
C LEU A 39 8.34 1.71 0.58
N ALA A 40 8.52 0.42 0.28
CA ALA A 40 8.20 -0.71 1.16
C ALA A 40 6.81 -0.57 1.80
N CYS A 41 5.81 -0.17 1.01
CA CYS A 41 4.43 0.00 1.47
C CYS A 41 3.87 -1.33 1.96
N LYS A 42 3.21 -1.30 3.12
CA LYS A 42 2.64 -2.50 3.76
C LYS A 42 1.34 -2.16 4.48
N THR A 43 0.48 -3.16 4.63
CA THR A 43 -0.65 -3.11 5.55
C THR A 43 -0.20 -3.40 6.99
N PRO A 44 -0.98 -2.99 8.02
CA PRO A 44 -0.71 -3.38 9.40
C PRO A 44 -0.68 -4.91 9.61
N THR A 45 -1.47 -5.66 8.85
CA THR A 45 -1.52 -7.12 8.91
C THR A 45 -0.21 -7.75 8.44
N GLU A 46 0.30 -7.31 7.29
CA GLU A 46 1.60 -7.78 6.77
C GLU A 46 2.77 -7.38 7.68
N ALA A 47 2.71 -6.16 8.24
CA ALA A 47 3.70 -5.67 9.19
C ALA A 47 3.73 -6.53 10.46
N LYS A 48 2.56 -6.96 10.97
CA LYS A 48 2.46 -7.82 12.16
C LYS A 48 3.15 -9.17 11.97
N ILE A 49 3.06 -9.77 10.78
CA ILE A 49 3.75 -11.03 10.44
C ILE A 49 5.28 -10.86 10.54
N GLN A 50 5.78 -9.64 10.31
CA GLN A 50 7.21 -9.29 10.38
C GLN A 50 7.62 -8.75 11.76
N ASN A 51 6.81 -8.92 12.80
CA ASN A 51 7.03 -8.34 14.14
C ASN A 51 7.21 -6.82 14.12
N LEU A 52 6.53 -6.13 13.20
CA LEU A 52 6.50 -4.68 13.12
C LEU A 52 5.16 -4.14 13.65
N VAL A 53 5.22 -2.95 14.23
CA VAL A 53 4.06 -2.20 14.69
C VAL A 53 4.06 -0.80 14.09
N LEU A 54 2.87 -0.26 13.87
CA LEU A 54 2.72 1.08 13.33
C LEU A 54 3.21 2.12 14.35
N LYS A 55 3.96 3.12 13.89
CA LYS A 55 4.33 4.28 14.72
C LYS A 55 3.06 5.05 15.10
N GLN A 56 3.07 5.64 16.30
CA GLN A 56 1.96 6.46 16.77
C GLN A 56 1.68 7.60 15.77
N ARG A 57 0.40 7.86 15.47
CA ARG A 57 -0.06 8.91 14.53
C ARG A 57 0.39 8.73 13.07
N ALA A 58 0.88 7.55 12.67
CA ALA A 58 1.16 7.30 11.27
C ALA A 58 -0.12 7.44 10.42
N LYS A 59 -0.02 8.20 9.32
CA LYS A 59 -1.13 8.40 8.38
C LYS A 59 -1.07 7.34 7.28
N PRO A 60 -2.23 6.79 6.87
CA PRO A 60 -2.27 5.93 5.70
C PRO A 60 -1.96 6.76 4.45
N VAL A 61 -1.23 6.16 3.52
CA VAL A 61 -0.91 6.78 2.21
C VAL A 61 -1.83 6.29 1.10
N GLY A 62 -2.59 5.23 1.35
CA GLY A 62 -3.58 4.76 0.39
C GLY A 62 -4.50 3.69 0.94
N LEU A 63 -5.45 3.30 0.10
CA LEU A 63 -6.35 2.17 0.32
C LEU A 63 -6.06 1.08 -0.71
N TRP A 64 -6.15 -0.15 -0.24
CA TRP A 64 -5.94 -1.35 -1.04
C TRP A 64 -7.17 -2.24 -0.94
N ASP A 65 -7.86 -2.41 -2.06
CA ASP A 65 -9.06 -3.24 -2.14
C ASP A 65 -8.72 -4.60 -2.77
N TRP A 66 -9.17 -5.68 -2.13
CA TRP A 66 -9.08 -7.03 -2.69
C TRP A 66 -10.35 -7.83 -2.43
N TYR A 67 -10.62 -8.78 -3.33
CA TYR A 67 -11.72 -9.71 -3.16
C TYR A 67 -11.27 -10.90 -2.32
N HIS A 68 -11.99 -11.19 -1.24
CA HIS A 68 -11.71 -12.34 -0.39
C HIS A 68 -12.29 -13.62 -1.02
N PRO A 69 -11.54 -14.74 -1.08
CA PRO A 69 -12.02 -15.98 -1.69
C PRO A 69 -13.33 -16.51 -1.07
N ASN A 70 -13.55 -16.27 0.23
CA ASN A 70 -14.76 -16.70 0.95
C ASN A 70 -15.94 -15.71 0.81
N GLY A 71 -15.87 -14.79 -0.16
CA GLY A 71 -16.90 -13.81 -0.46
C GLY A 71 -16.67 -12.45 0.19
N GLY A 72 -16.78 -11.39 -0.61
CA GLY A 72 -16.77 -10.00 -0.15
C GLY A 72 -15.53 -9.21 -0.55
N TRP A 73 -15.74 -7.90 -0.72
CA TRP A 73 -14.65 -6.94 -0.91
C TRP A 73 -14.10 -6.53 0.45
N ILE A 74 -12.78 -6.61 0.60
CA ILE A 74 -12.06 -6.14 1.77
C ILE A 74 -11.22 -4.93 1.36
N THR A 75 -11.26 -3.90 2.20
CA THR A 75 -10.43 -2.71 2.08
C THR A 75 -9.38 -2.68 3.20
N GLY A 76 -8.12 -2.61 2.82
CA GLY A 76 -6.97 -2.41 3.70
C GLY A 76 -6.41 -1.00 3.59
N LYS A 77 -5.78 -0.53 4.67
CA LYS A 77 -5.00 0.72 4.66
C LYS A 77 -3.54 0.41 4.37
N LEU A 78 -2.93 1.16 3.46
CA LEU A 78 -1.51 1.12 3.16
C LEU A 78 -0.76 2.21 3.91
N TYR A 79 0.42 1.86 4.42
CA TYR A 79 1.35 2.78 5.07
C TYR A 79 2.74 2.58 4.47
N LEU A 80 3.54 3.65 4.44
CA LEU A 80 4.95 3.57 4.04
C LEU A 80 5.73 2.68 5.02
N GLY A 81 6.75 1.96 4.53
CA GLY A 81 7.58 1.11 5.39
C GLY A 81 8.21 1.87 6.56
N LYS A 82 8.61 3.13 6.34
CA LYS A 82 9.15 4.02 7.37
C LYS A 82 8.18 4.35 8.51
N SER A 83 6.88 4.10 8.31
CA SER A 83 5.83 4.33 9.31
C SER A 83 5.72 3.19 10.32
N PHE A 84 6.49 2.11 10.16
CA PHE A 84 6.53 0.99 11.09
C PHE A 84 7.83 1.01 11.91
N LYS A 85 7.78 0.39 13.10
CA LYS A 85 8.95 0.12 13.96
C LYS A 85 8.91 -1.33 14.43
N ALA A 86 10.06 -1.87 14.84
CA ALA A 86 10.10 -3.18 15.48
C ALA A 86 9.20 -3.18 16.73
N LYS A 87 8.47 -4.29 16.92
CA LYS A 87 7.75 -4.52 18.16
C LYS A 87 8.81 -4.78 19.24
N GLU A 88 8.91 -3.87 20.20
CA GLU A 88 9.70 -4.13 21.39
C GLU A 88 9.03 -5.28 22.15
N ASN A 89 9.74 -6.39 22.32
CA ASN A 89 9.33 -7.45 23.22
C ASN A 89 9.57 -6.91 24.63
N GLY A 90 8.49 -6.55 25.31
CA GLY A 90 8.51 -6.33 26.76
C GLY A 90 8.67 -7.65 27.50
#